data_AF-A0A0G0JPH5-F1
#
_entry.id   AF-A0A0G0JPH5-F1
#
_cell.length_a   1.000
_cell.length_b   1.000
_cell.length_c   1.000
_cell.angle_alpha   90.00
_cell.angle_beta   90.00
_cell.angle_gamma   90.00
#
_symmetry.space_group_name_H-M   'P 1'
#
loop_
_entity.id
_entity.type
_entity.pdbx_description
1 polymer ?
#
loop_
_entity_poly.entity_id
_entity_poly.type
_entity_poly.pdbx_seq_one_letter_code
_entity_poly.pdbx_strand_id
1 'polypeptide(L)'
;MPLKITFKIAMQTCKNCSIQFEITPQDLDFYSKMQVPEPTFCPSCRQQRRLAWRNERKLYKRKCSGTGKEIICIYPEDTSFPVYDHEYFFSDKWSALSYGRDFDFNRTFFDQFSDLLKVVPRILNYSFANENAEYGNLASWNKNCYMCFEADNNRDCFYSYYTYRSVDLIDCNYAVECELCNDCVDIFKCYNLGFSQDCKNCSDSKFLKNCTGCKSCFGCINLINKEFHFLNEKYSKEEYLEKIKSAKDFSIEDFSEFVKKFPHKFINGDNNENCTGNYLNHCQNSTFCFDSSNLRDCKFVFNCEKIKDGYDIDTYGGIEGAELVYECHSVGRGSFNVAFGNNVYQGLTNAFYCDNCANSKDIFGCISMHHAKFCILNKQYSEEEYKKLREKIVNHMRKTGEYGEFFPASISPFNGDGGNFNSIKSIFI
;
A
#
# COMPACT_ATOMS: atom_id res chain seq x y z
N MET A 1 26.30 -32.83 25.97
CA MET A 1 24.84 -32.56 25.89
C MET A 1 24.65 -31.17 25.32
N PRO A 2 23.89 -30.98 24.23
CA PRO A 2 23.47 -29.64 23.83
C PRO A 2 22.42 -29.12 24.82
N LEU A 3 22.50 -27.85 25.22
CA LEU A 3 21.43 -27.23 26.00
C LEU A 3 20.17 -27.14 25.12
N LYS A 4 19.08 -27.80 25.56
CA LYS A 4 17.74 -27.49 25.04
C LYS A 4 17.30 -26.15 25.61
N ILE A 5 17.69 -25.06 24.94
CA ILE A 5 17.08 -23.75 25.17
C ILE A 5 15.61 -23.89 24.79
N THR A 6 14.75 -23.94 25.79
CA THR A 6 13.31 -24.14 25.60
C THR A 6 12.68 -22.76 25.54
N PHE A 7 12.61 -22.19 24.34
CA PHE A 7 11.95 -20.91 24.12
C PHE A 7 10.47 -21.02 24.49
N LYS A 8 10.03 -20.17 25.42
CA LYS A 8 8.68 -20.22 25.97
C LYS A 8 7.75 -19.44 25.04
N ILE A 9 7.08 -20.16 24.16
CA ILE A 9 6.05 -19.62 23.25
C ILE A 9 4.83 -19.19 24.08
N ALA A 10 4.32 -17.98 23.84
CA ALA A 10 3.08 -17.50 24.43
C ALA A 10 1.92 -17.65 23.43
N MET A 11 0.80 -18.20 23.90
CA MET A 11 -0.44 -18.29 23.12
C MET A 11 -1.43 -17.26 23.64
N GLN A 12 -2.02 -16.46 22.74
CA GLN A 12 -2.97 -15.42 23.09
C GLN A 12 -4.29 -15.60 22.30
N THR A 13 -5.41 -15.23 22.92
CA THR A 13 -6.74 -15.35 22.30
C THR A 13 -7.13 -14.04 21.63
N CYS A 14 -7.41 -14.06 20.32
CA CYS A 14 -7.86 -12.87 19.59
C CYS A 14 -9.21 -12.36 20.10
N LYS A 15 -9.30 -11.08 20.48
CA LYS A 15 -10.55 -10.44 20.95
C LYS A 15 -11.68 -10.46 19.91
N ASN A 16 -11.37 -10.51 18.61
CA ASN A 16 -12.36 -10.45 17.54
C ASN A 16 -12.90 -11.83 17.11
N CYS A 17 -12.01 -12.76 16.78
CA CYS A 17 -12.38 -14.06 16.22
C CYS A 17 -12.21 -15.24 17.18
N SER A 18 -11.73 -15.01 18.41
CA SER A 18 -11.45 -16.02 19.43
C SER A 18 -10.42 -17.11 19.05
N ILE A 19 -9.80 -17.00 17.88
CA ILE A 19 -8.72 -17.90 17.44
C ILE A 19 -7.47 -17.63 18.29
N GLN A 20 -6.75 -18.70 18.66
CA GLN A 20 -5.44 -18.61 19.30
C GLN A 20 -4.38 -18.17 18.30
N PHE A 21 -3.50 -17.25 18.68
CA PHE A 21 -2.33 -16.88 17.89
C PHE A 21 -1.07 -16.84 18.74
N GLU A 22 0.07 -17.02 18.07
CA GLU A 22 1.37 -17.10 18.71
C GLU A 22 1.98 -15.71 18.92
N ILE A 23 2.64 -15.52 20.07
CA ILE A 23 3.56 -14.42 20.34
C ILE A 23 4.92 -15.06 20.68
N THR A 24 5.89 -14.88 19.78
CA THR A 24 7.24 -15.44 19.94
C THR A 24 8.12 -14.54 20.84
N PRO A 25 9.24 -15.03 21.37
CA PRO A 25 10.18 -14.19 22.13
C PRO A 25 10.71 -12.98 21.34
N GLN A 26 10.81 -13.09 20.01
CA GLN A 26 11.17 -11.98 19.11
C GLN A 26 10.06 -10.92 19.05
N ASP A 27 8.78 -11.32 19.08
CA ASP A 27 7.65 -10.41 19.11
C ASP A 27 7.64 -9.60 20.42
N LEU A 28 7.91 -10.25 21.55
CA LEU A 28 8.02 -9.59 22.86
C LEU A 28 9.17 -8.56 22.90
N ASP A 29 10.32 -8.89 22.32
CA ASP A 29 11.45 -7.96 22.18
C ASP A 29 11.09 -6.76 21.28
N PHE A 30 10.37 -6.98 20.18
CA PHE A 30 9.86 -5.92 19.30
C PHE A 30 8.88 -4.98 20.02
N TYR A 31 7.86 -5.50 20.72
CA TYR A 31 6.88 -4.66 21.44
C TYR A 31 7.53 -3.88 22.59
N SER A 32 8.51 -4.49 23.28
CA SER A 32 9.33 -3.82 24.30
C SER A 32 10.11 -2.63 23.73
N LYS A 33 10.80 -2.81 22.59
CA LYS A 33 11.51 -1.72 21.88
C LYS A 33 10.56 -0.59 21.47
N MET A 34 9.33 -0.92 21.07
CA MET A 34 8.30 0.02 20.65
C MET A 34 7.61 0.77 21.81
N GLN A 35 7.75 0.31 23.06
CA GLN A 35 7.04 0.86 24.24
C GLN A 35 5.50 0.83 24.10
N VAL A 36 4.99 -0.16 23.36
CA VAL A 36 3.57 -0.44 23.12
C VAL A 36 3.17 -1.73 23.84
N PRO A 37 1.90 -1.93 24.22
CA PRO A 37 1.45 -3.22 24.72
C PRO A 37 1.47 -4.29 23.61
N GLU A 38 1.45 -5.55 24.04
CA GLU A 38 1.21 -6.70 23.17
C GLU A 38 -0.10 -6.54 22.37
N PRO A 39 -0.19 -7.11 21.15
CA PRO A 39 -1.41 -7.16 20.37
C PRO A 39 -2.55 -7.79 21.19
N THR A 40 -3.79 -7.41 20.88
CA THR A 40 -4.98 -8.12 21.39
C THR A 40 -5.84 -8.76 20.29
N PHE A 41 -5.34 -8.68 19.05
CA PHE A 41 -5.96 -9.17 17.82
C PHE A 41 -4.94 -10.00 17.03
N CYS A 42 -5.38 -11.11 16.44
CA CYS A 42 -4.55 -11.89 15.52
C CYS A 42 -4.27 -11.11 14.22
N PRO A 43 -3.18 -11.42 13.49
CA PRO A 43 -2.74 -10.64 12.32
C PRO A 43 -3.81 -10.41 11.26
N SER A 44 -4.59 -11.44 10.91
CA SER A 44 -5.67 -11.32 9.91
C SER A 44 -6.80 -10.37 10.33
N CYS A 45 -7.11 -10.27 11.63
CA CYS A 45 -8.09 -9.31 12.12
C CYS A 45 -7.54 -7.88 12.18
N ARG A 46 -6.23 -7.73 12.38
CA ARG A 46 -5.56 -6.43 12.30
C ARG A 46 -5.51 -5.91 10.86
N GLN A 47 -5.16 -6.75 9.90
CA GLN A 47 -5.22 -6.40 8.47
C GLN A 47 -6.61 -5.94 8.03
N GLN A 48 -7.68 -6.63 8.46
CA GLN A 48 -9.05 -6.20 8.18
C GLN A 48 -9.37 -4.79 8.73
N ARG A 49 -8.83 -4.43 9.90
CA ARG A 49 -9.00 -3.08 10.46
C ARG A 49 -8.28 -2.02 9.63
N ARG A 50 -7.07 -2.31 9.13
CA ARG A 50 -6.32 -1.37 8.27
C ARG A 50 -6.97 -1.20 6.89
N LEU A 51 -7.38 -2.31 6.26
CA LEU A 51 -8.06 -2.29 4.96
C LEU A 51 -9.45 -1.63 5.00
N ALA A 52 -10.14 -1.64 6.15
CA ALA A 52 -11.37 -0.86 6.33
C ALA A 52 -11.18 0.66 6.18
N TRP A 53 -9.94 1.16 6.22
CA TRP A 53 -9.56 2.57 6.03
C TRP A 53 -8.95 2.85 4.64
N ARG A 54 -8.99 1.89 3.70
CA ARG A 54 -8.56 2.07 2.31
C ARG A 54 -9.76 2.19 1.37
N ASN A 55 -9.88 3.32 0.69
CA ASN A 55 -10.50 3.36 -0.64
C ASN A 55 -9.40 3.61 -1.67
N GLU A 56 -9.35 2.72 -2.65
CA GLU A 56 -8.32 2.65 -3.66
C GLU A 56 -8.85 3.03 -5.05
N ARG A 57 -9.91 2.36 -5.50
CA ARG A 57 -10.41 2.45 -6.88
C ARG A 57 -11.81 3.05 -7.02
N LYS A 58 -12.55 3.29 -5.93
CA LYS A 58 -13.87 3.94 -6.04
C LYS A 58 -13.69 5.45 -6.11
N LEU A 59 -14.10 6.02 -7.24
CA LEU A 59 -14.02 7.45 -7.50
C LEU A 59 -15.44 8.05 -7.54
N TYR A 60 -15.60 9.18 -6.86
CA TYR A 60 -16.85 9.92 -6.74
C TYR A 60 -16.68 11.32 -7.32
N LYS A 61 -17.60 11.72 -8.20
CA LYS A 61 -17.70 13.11 -8.66
C LYS A 61 -18.46 13.92 -7.60
N ARG A 62 -17.88 15.02 -7.12
CA ARG A 62 -18.53 15.95 -6.18
C ARG A 62 -18.08 17.38 -6.44
N LYS A 63 -18.55 18.33 -5.63
CA LYS A 63 -17.98 19.69 -5.57
C LYS A 63 -16.96 19.80 -4.45
N CYS A 64 -15.84 20.47 -4.71
CA CYS A 64 -14.89 20.90 -3.69
C CYS A 64 -15.59 21.84 -2.71
N SER A 65 -15.55 21.53 -1.42
CA SER A 65 -16.21 22.32 -0.37
C SER A 65 -15.59 23.71 -0.17
N GLY A 66 -14.35 23.94 -0.65
CA GLY A 66 -13.64 25.21 -0.54
C GLY A 66 -13.75 26.12 -1.76
N THR A 67 -13.90 25.55 -2.96
CA THR A 67 -13.89 26.30 -4.24
C THR A 67 -15.18 26.18 -5.05
N GLY A 68 -16.03 25.20 -4.76
CA GLY A 68 -17.22 24.87 -5.55
C GLY A 68 -16.93 24.20 -6.91
N LYS A 69 -15.65 24.08 -7.31
CA LYS A 69 -15.21 23.37 -8.54
C LYS A 69 -15.68 21.90 -8.48
N GLU A 70 -16.01 21.32 -9.64
CA GLU A 70 -16.19 19.87 -9.73
C GLU A 70 -14.85 19.15 -9.53
N ILE A 71 -14.85 18.07 -8.76
CA ILE A 71 -13.68 17.23 -8.48
C ILE A 71 -14.05 15.75 -8.56
N ILE A 72 -13.06 14.93 -8.91
CA ILE A 72 -13.08 13.47 -8.73
C ILE A 72 -12.34 13.18 -7.42
N CYS A 73 -12.88 12.33 -6.54
CA CYS A 73 -12.34 12.11 -5.20
C CYS A 73 -12.63 10.70 -4.69
N ILE A 74 -12.05 10.31 -3.56
CA ILE A 74 -12.26 9.00 -2.92
C ILE A 74 -13.42 8.96 -1.90
N TYR A 75 -14.14 10.06 -1.68
CA TYR A 75 -15.15 10.18 -0.63
C TYR A 75 -16.57 10.36 -1.21
N PRO A 76 -17.56 9.55 -0.78
CA PRO A 76 -18.94 9.66 -1.27
C PRO A 76 -19.59 10.99 -0.85
N GLU A 77 -20.65 11.40 -1.57
CA GLU A 77 -21.29 12.71 -1.39
C GLU A 77 -21.90 12.90 0.01
N ASP A 78 -22.33 11.82 0.67
CA ASP A 78 -22.96 11.80 1.99
C ASP A 78 -21.97 11.83 3.17
N THR A 79 -20.67 11.90 2.90
CA THR A 79 -19.66 12.02 3.95
C THR A 79 -19.82 13.33 4.76
N SER A 80 -19.60 13.27 6.07
CA SER A 80 -19.94 14.39 6.97
C SER A 80 -18.95 15.57 6.93
N PHE A 81 -17.72 15.34 6.46
CA PHE A 81 -16.64 16.34 6.46
C PHE A 81 -16.50 17.07 5.12
N PRO A 82 -15.95 18.29 5.11
CA PRO A 82 -15.60 18.99 3.87
C PRO A 82 -14.51 18.23 3.09
N VAL A 83 -14.55 18.29 1.75
CA VAL A 83 -13.52 17.71 0.87
C VAL A 83 -12.99 18.80 -0.05
N TYR A 84 -11.66 18.97 -0.07
CA TYR A 84 -10.97 20.03 -0.79
C TYR A 84 -10.11 19.50 -1.95
N ASP A 85 -10.02 20.30 -3.01
CA ASP A 85 -9.04 20.10 -4.07
C ASP A 85 -7.60 20.34 -3.55
N HIS A 86 -6.57 19.79 -4.22
CA HIS A 86 -5.18 19.90 -3.73
C HIS A 86 -4.74 21.37 -3.58
N GLU A 87 -5.07 22.22 -4.55
CA GLU A 87 -4.72 23.65 -4.56
C GLU A 87 -5.27 24.35 -3.31
N TYR A 88 -6.54 24.10 -2.97
CA TYR A 88 -7.20 24.70 -1.81
C TYR A 88 -6.72 24.07 -0.50
N PHE A 89 -6.58 22.74 -0.45
CA PHE A 89 -6.17 22.00 0.75
C PHE A 89 -4.79 22.43 1.24
N PHE A 90 -3.85 22.69 0.33
CA PHE A 90 -2.51 23.18 0.68
C PHE A 90 -2.37 24.72 0.73
N SER A 91 -3.47 25.48 0.66
CA SER A 91 -3.44 26.95 0.71
C SER A 91 -3.76 27.53 2.09
N ASP A 92 -3.30 28.75 2.35
CA ASP A 92 -3.57 29.52 3.59
C ASP A 92 -5.05 29.95 3.75
N LYS A 93 -5.97 29.50 2.89
CA LYS A 93 -7.40 29.85 2.92
C LYS A 93 -8.17 29.17 4.06
N TRP A 94 -7.59 28.16 4.69
CA TRP A 94 -8.11 27.47 5.86
C TRP A 94 -6.96 27.05 6.79
N SER A 95 -7.27 26.65 8.02
CA SER A 95 -6.28 26.09 8.93
C SER A 95 -6.89 24.97 9.75
N ALA A 96 -6.16 23.87 9.92
CA ALA A 96 -6.56 22.81 10.84
C ALA A 96 -6.66 23.29 12.29
N LEU A 97 -5.87 24.31 12.68
CA LEU A 97 -5.83 24.85 14.05
C LEU A 97 -7.17 25.48 14.49
N SER A 98 -8.01 25.96 13.57
CA SER A 98 -9.34 26.49 13.92
C SER A 98 -10.34 25.42 14.38
N TYR A 99 -9.98 24.13 14.22
CA TYR A 99 -10.74 22.99 14.70
C TYR A 99 -10.18 22.41 16.02
N GLY A 100 -9.20 23.09 16.63
CA GLY A 100 -8.51 22.63 17.84
C GLY A 100 -9.44 22.42 19.04
N ARG A 101 -9.26 21.31 19.76
CA ARG A 101 -10.06 20.93 20.94
C ARG A 101 -9.18 20.65 22.15
N ASP A 102 -9.71 20.93 23.33
CA ASP A 102 -9.16 20.42 24.58
C ASP A 102 -9.56 18.95 24.79
N PHE A 103 -8.70 18.20 25.48
CA PHE A 103 -8.95 16.79 25.78
C PHE A 103 -9.83 16.61 27.02
N ASP A 104 -10.96 15.93 26.87
CA ASP A 104 -11.86 15.56 27.95
C ASP A 104 -11.51 14.18 28.52
N PHE A 105 -11.06 14.14 29.77
CA PHE A 105 -10.71 12.90 30.49
C PHE A 105 -11.92 12.09 30.96
N ASN A 106 -13.16 12.58 30.78
CA ASN A 106 -14.38 11.81 31.04
C ASN A 106 -14.82 10.96 29.84
N ARG A 107 -14.17 11.11 28.67
CA ARG A 107 -14.47 10.42 27.43
C ARG A 107 -13.31 9.51 26.99
N THR A 108 -13.60 8.57 26.09
CA THR A 108 -12.55 7.80 25.41
C THR A 108 -11.77 8.68 24.44
N PHE A 109 -10.59 8.25 24.01
CA PHE A 109 -9.83 8.95 22.97
C PHE A 109 -10.53 8.85 21.60
N PHE A 110 -10.98 7.65 21.21
CA PHE A 110 -11.55 7.43 19.88
C PHE A 110 -12.92 8.09 19.67
N ASP A 111 -13.72 8.30 20.72
CA ASP A 111 -14.96 9.10 20.61
C ASP A 111 -14.65 10.56 20.26
N GLN A 112 -13.65 11.15 20.93
CA GLN A 112 -13.23 12.53 20.69
C GLN A 112 -12.56 12.69 19.32
N PHE A 113 -11.78 11.69 18.91
CA PHE A 113 -11.20 11.59 17.58
C PHE A 113 -12.30 11.50 16.50
N SER A 114 -13.32 10.64 16.69
CA SER A 114 -14.47 10.50 15.79
C SER A 114 -15.21 11.83 15.58
N ASP A 115 -15.45 12.59 16.65
CA ASP A 115 -16.10 13.88 16.54
C ASP A 115 -15.25 14.95 15.83
N LEU A 116 -13.92 14.77 15.77
CA LEU A 116 -13.01 15.63 15.02
C LEU A 116 -12.97 15.21 13.54
N LEU A 117 -12.81 13.91 13.26
CA LEU A 117 -12.85 13.33 11.90
C LEU A 117 -14.07 13.78 11.11
N LYS A 118 -15.24 13.91 11.76
CA LYS A 118 -16.51 14.26 11.13
C LYS A 118 -16.57 15.68 10.58
N VAL A 119 -15.70 16.60 11.04
CA VAL A 119 -15.83 18.04 10.73
C VAL A 119 -14.59 18.67 10.11
N VAL A 120 -13.39 18.10 10.28
CA VAL A 120 -12.17 18.70 9.69
C VAL A 120 -12.08 18.35 8.20
N PRO A 121 -11.75 19.31 7.32
CA PRO A 121 -11.58 19.05 5.90
C PRO A 121 -10.54 17.97 5.55
N ARG A 122 -10.84 17.22 4.49
CA ARG A 122 -9.94 16.24 3.86
C ARG A 122 -9.52 16.65 2.45
N ILE A 123 -8.38 16.14 2.00
CA ILE A 123 -7.91 16.22 0.62
C ILE A 123 -8.67 15.24 -0.28
N LEU A 124 -8.88 15.55 -1.56
CA LEU A 124 -9.74 14.76 -2.47
C LEU A 124 -9.33 13.29 -2.66
N ASN A 125 -8.03 12.99 -2.73
CA ASN A 125 -7.43 11.69 -2.96
C ASN A 125 -5.94 11.76 -2.57
N TYR A 126 -5.19 10.68 -2.81
CA TYR A 126 -3.75 10.59 -2.53
C TYR A 126 -2.87 10.73 -3.78
N SER A 127 -3.11 11.77 -4.58
CA SER A 127 -2.33 12.08 -5.78
C SER A 127 -1.52 13.37 -5.65
N PHE A 128 -0.47 13.52 -6.47
CA PHE A 128 0.33 14.74 -6.52
C PHE A 128 0.91 15.01 -7.92
N ALA A 129 0.97 16.28 -8.33
CA ALA A 129 1.63 16.72 -9.58
C ALA A 129 1.21 15.96 -10.86
N ASN A 130 -0.07 15.60 -10.97
CA ASN A 130 -0.66 15.01 -12.19
C ASN A 130 -1.09 16.10 -13.19
N GLU A 131 -1.01 15.79 -14.48
CA GLU A 131 -1.45 16.65 -15.59
C GLU A 131 -2.40 15.84 -16.50
N ASN A 132 -3.67 16.24 -16.64
CA ASN A 132 -4.66 15.50 -17.43
C ASN A 132 -4.76 14.02 -16.97
N ALA A 133 -4.96 13.83 -15.67
CA ALA A 133 -5.03 12.52 -15.01
C ALA A 133 -5.82 12.56 -13.69
N GLU A 134 -7.06 13.07 -13.77
CA GLU A 134 -7.97 13.25 -12.63
C GLU A 134 -8.63 11.93 -12.18
N TYR A 135 -8.70 10.94 -13.06
CA TYR A 135 -9.27 9.61 -12.79
C TYR A 135 -8.19 8.67 -12.28
N GLY A 136 -7.77 8.90 -11.04
CA GLY A 136 -6.78 8.10 -10.34
C GLY A 136 -6.74 8.39 -8.85
N ASN A 137 -5.99 7.58 -8.12
CA ASN A 137 -5.73 7.71 -6.69
C ASN A 137 -4.45 6.95 -6.35
N LEU A 138 -3.73 7.40 -5.32
CA LEU A 138 -2.39 6.87 -4.97
C LEU A 138 -1.44 6.96 -6.18
N ALA A 139 -1.55 8.05 -6.94
CA ALA A 139 -0.93 8.15 -8.26
C ALA A 139 -0.38 9.55 -8.52
N SER A 140 0.93 9.69 -8.73
CA SER A 140 1.62 10.98 -8.79
C SER A 140 2.58 11.13 -9.99
N TRP A 141 2.82 12.37 -10.41
CA TRP A 141 3.66 12.70 -11.58
C TRP A 141 3.23 12.04 -12.90
N ASN A 142 1.93 11.76 -13.05
CA ASN A 142 1.38 11.16 -14.26
C ASN A 142 0.91 12.24 -15.24
N LYS A 143 1.05 11.96 -16.53
CA LYS A 143 0.56 12.83 -17.61
C LYS A 143 -0.31 12.05 -18.59
N ASN A 144 -1.47 12.59 -18.97
CA ASN A 144 -2.42 11.93 -19.90
C ASN A 144 -2.79 10.49 -19.47
N CYS A 145 -3.10 10.28 -18.19
CA CYS A 145 -3.37 8.94 -17.67
C CYS A 145 -4.82 8.83 -17.20
N TYR A 146 -5.48 7.70 -17.45
CA TYR A 146 -6.91 7.52 -17.14
C TYR A 146 -7.18 6.17 -16.50
N MET A 147 -7.89 6.18 -15.37
CA MET A 147 -8.17 5.00 -14.54
C MET A 147 -6.89 4.27 -14.10
N CYS A 148 -5.88 5.06 -13.71
CA CYS A 148 -4.59 4.56 -13.20
C CYS A 148 -4.50 4.71 -11.68
N PHE A 149 -4.11 3.64 -10.98
CA PHE A 149 -4.11 3.56 -9.52
C PHE A 149 -2.80 2.96 -8.99
N GLU A 150 -2.29 3.43 -7.85
CA GLU A 150 -0.94 3.08 -7.34
C GLU A 150 0.13 3.27 -8.44
N ALA A 151 0.12 4.44 -9.09
CA ALA A 151 0.80 4.65 -10.37
C ALA A 151 1.64 5.93 -10.35
N ASP A 152 2.97 5.82 -10.47
CA ASP A 152 3.87 6.99 -10.41
C ASP A 152 4.79 7.17 -11.63
N ASN A 153 4.92 8.43 -12.08
CA ASN A 153 5.80 8.85 -13.19
C ASN A 153 5.45 8.25 -14.56
N ASN A 154 4.16 8.02 -14.85
CA ASN A 154 3.72 7.43 -16.12
C ASN A 154 3.25 8.48 -17.13
N ARG A 155 3.18 8.08 -18.40
CA ARG A 155 2.65 8.92 -19.47
C ARG A 155 1.77 8.11 -20.43
N ASP A 156 0.66 8.69 -20.87
CA ASP A 156 -0.19 8.10 -21.91
C ASP A 156 -0.60 6.64 -21.54
N CYS A 157 -0.94 6.41 -20.27
CA CYS A 157 -1.25 5.09 -19.71
C CYS A 157 -2.72 4.99 -19.26
N PHE A 158 -3.35 3.86 -19.53
CA PHE A 158 -4.79 3.67 -19.39
C PHE A 158 -5.15 2.39 -18.62
N TYR A 159 -6.18 2.46 -17.76
CA TYR A 159 -6.78 1.32 -17.05
C TYR A 159 -5.79 0.42 -16.28
N SER A 160 -4.70 1.00 -15.80
CA SER A 160 -3.55 0.24 -15.29
C SER A 160 -3.36 0.38 -13.77
N TYR A 161 -2.68 -0.59 -13.16
CA TYR A 161 -2.47 -0.69 -11.72
C TYR A 161 -1.01 -1.03 -11.40
N TYR A 162 -0.43 -0.44 -10.36
CA TYR A 162 1.00 -0.57 -10.05
C TYR A 162 1.93 -0.31 -11.26
N THR A 163 1.72 0.84 -11.92
CA THR A 163 2.57 1.25 -13.04
C THR A 163 3.59 2.30 -12.63
N TYR A 164 4.85 2.09 -13.01
CA TYR A 164 5.94 2.95 -12.60
C TYR A 164 6.88 3.26 -13.76
N ARG A 165 7.12 4.56 -14.02
CA ARG A 165 8.05 5.05 -15.05
C ARG A 165 7.75 4.47 -16.46
N SER A 166 6.48 4.26 -16.78
CA SER A 166 6.05 3.59 -18.01
C SER A 166 5.30 4.53 -18.98
N VAL A 167 5.27 4.15 -20.26
CA VAL A 167 4.69 4.96 -21.36
C VAL A 167 3.82 4.08 -22.27
N ASP A 168 2.73 4.62 -22.81
CA ASP A 168 1.85 3.92 -23.77
C ASP A 168 1.41 2.52 -23.29
N LEU A 169 0.88 2.44 -22.07
CA LEU A 169 0.35 1.19 -21.50
C LEU A 169 -1.18 1.15 -21.51
N ILE A 170 -1.74 -0.04 -21.70
CA ILE A 170 -3.18 -0.29 -21.52
C ILE A 170 -3.41 -1.61 -20.77
N ASP A 171 -4.37 -1.62 -19.84
CA ASP A 171 -4.81 -2.81 -19.09
C ASP A 171 -3.64 -3.60 -18.45
N CYS A 172 -2.62 -2.89 -17.93
CA CYS A 172 -1.43 -3.49 -17.33
C CYS A 172 -1.48 -3.48 -15.78
N ASN A 173 -0.98 -4.54 -15.16
CA ASN A 173 -0.84 -4.68 -13.71
C ASN A 173 0.63 -4.96 -13.35
N TYR A 174 1.23 -4.21 -12.43
CA TYR A 174 2.66 -4.30 -12.09
C TYR A 174 3.55 -4.18 -13.34
N ALA A 175 3.56 -2.99 -13.97
CA ALA A 175 4.40 -2.70 -15.13
C ALA A 175 5.40 -1.57 -14.85
N VAL A 176 6.68 -1.93 -14.78
CA VAL A 176 7.77 -1.04 -14.35
C VAL A 176 8.77 -0.82 -15.47
N GLU A 177 9.01 0.45 -15.82
CA GLU A 177 9.91 0.87 -16.90
C GLU A 177 9.55 0.21 -18.24
N CYS A 178 8.26 0.15 -18.54
CA CYS A 178 7.71 -0.52 -19.73
C CYS A 178 7.12 0.47 -20.75
N GLU A 179 7.13 0.06 -22.02
CA GLU A 179 6.66 0.88 -23.13
C GLU A 179 5.83 0.04 -24.13
N LEU A 180 4.72 0.59 -24.64
CA LEU A 180 3.87 -0.05 -25.66
C LEU A 180 3.32 -1.44 -25.27
N CYS A 181 3.03 -1.69 -23.99
CA CYS A 181 2.54 -2.99 -23.53
C CYS A 181 1.01 -3.00 -23.28
N ASN A 182 0.36 -4.12 -23.62
CA ASN A 182 -1.08 -4.34 -23.44
C ASN A 182 -1.36 -5.64 -22.65
N ASP A 183 -2.35 -5.64 -21.75
CA ASP A 183 -2.84 -6.84 -21.05
C ASP A 183 -1.71 -7.64 -20.35
N CYS A 184 -0.77 -6.95 -19.70
CA CYS A 184 0.40 -7.57 -19.08
C CYS A 184 0.36 -7.54 -17.55
N VAL A 185 0.95 -8.55 -16.92
CA VAL A 185 1.01 -8.72 -15.46
C VAL A 185 2.45 -9.00 -15.03
N ASP A 186 2.97 -8.32 -14.01
CA ASP A 186 4.34 -8.52 -13.50
C ASP A 186 5.42 -8.40 -14.59
N ILE A 187 5.51 -7.22 -15.22
CA ILE A 187 6.50 -6.94 -16.26
C ILE A 187 7.51 -5.84 -15.87
N PHE A 188 8.79 -6.09 -16.17
CA PHE A 188 9.89 -5.18 -15.87
C PHE A 188 10.78 -4.96 -17.09
N LYS A 189 11.00 -3.69 -17.48
CA LYS A 189 11.83 -3.30 -18.62
C LYS A 189 11.43 -3.98 -19.94
N CYS A 190 10.12 -4.03 -20.19
CA CYS A 190 9.57 -4.69 -21.37
C CYS A 190 9.05 -3.67 -22.39
N TYR A 191 9.17 -4.02 -23.68
CA TYR A 191 8.81 -3.16 -24.81
C TYR A 191 7.90 -3.92 -25.78
N ASN A 192 6.75 -3.36 -26.15
CA ASN A 192 5.87 -3.98 -27.17
C ASN A 192 5.50 -5.44 -26.80
N LEU A 193 5.00 -5.65 -25.57
CA LEU A 193 4.45 -6.92 -25.11
C LEU A 193 2.92 -6.93 -25.10
N GLY A 194 2.33 -8.08 -25.42
CA GLY A 194 0.90 -8.33 -25.26
C GLY A 194 0.60 -9.59 -24.45
N PHE A 195 -0.44 -9.57 -23.61
CA PHE A 195 -0.99 -10.77 -22.95
C PHE A 195 0.06 -11.61 -22.19
N SER A 196 0.97 -10.97 -21.47
CA SER A 196 2.19 -11.60 -20.94
C SER A 196 2.33 -11.46 -19.42
N GLN A 197 2.89 -12.49 -18.76
CA GLN A 197 3.03 -12.57 -17.30
C GLN A 197 4.47 -12.90 -16.86
N ASP A 198 4.92 -12.39 -15.70
CA ASP A 198 6.22 -12.72 -15.08
C ASP A 198 7.42 -12.46 -16.04
N CYS A 199 7.44 -11.33 -16.76
CA CYS A 199 8.39 -11.10 -17.85
C CYS A 199 9.40 -9.99 -17.55
N LYS A 200 10.68 -10.22 -17.91
CA LYS A 200 11.79 -9.30 -17.61
C LYS A 200 12.67 -9.05 -18.83
N ASN A 201 12.94 -7.79 -19.16
CA ASN A 201 13.78 -7.41 -20.32
C ASN A 201 13.32 -8.06 -21.65
N CYS A 202 12.02 -8.25 -21.88
CA CYS A 202 11.49 -8.91 -23.09
C CYS A 202 10.94 -7.87 -24.07
N SER A 203 11.02 -8.14 -25.39
CA SER A 203 10.48 -7.24 -26.42
C SER A 203 9.73 -7.91 -27.56
N ASP A 204 8.85 -7.16 -28.22
CA ASP A 204 8.24 -7.53 -29.52
C ASP A 204 7.60 -8.93 -29.51
N SER A 205 6.87 -9.25 -28.45
CA SER A 205 6.44 -10.62 -28.13
C SER A 205 5.03 -10.65 -27.55
N LYS A 206 4.32 -11.77 -27.67
CA LYS A 206 2.98 -11.94 -27.09
C LYS A 206 2.82 -13.29 -26.41
N PHE A 207 1.93 -13.38 -25.42
CA PHE A 207 1.67 -14.62 -24.70
C PHE A 207 2.97 -15.20 -24.12
N LEU A 208 3.72 -14.40 -23.36
CA LEU A 208 4.89 -14.85 -22.62
C LEU A 208 4.52 -15.18 -21.18
N LYS A 209 5.16 -16.20 -20.60
CA LYS A 209 5.11 -16.47 -19.16
C LYS A 209 6.48 -16.81 -18.61
N ASN A 210 6.90 -16.19 -17.52
CA ASN A 210 8.19 -16.48 -16.86
C ASN A 210 9.40 -16.36 -17.80
N CYS A 211 9.35 -15.43 -18.76
CA CYS A 211 10.41 -15.24 -19.75
C CYS A 211 11.38 -14.11 -19.34
N THR A 212 12.64 -14.25 -19.72
CA THR A 212 13.66 -13.21 -19.47
C THR A 212 14.53 -12.99 -20.70
N GLY A 213 14.74 -11.74 -21.10
CA GLY A 213 15.60 -11.40 -22.26
C GLY A 213 15.09 -11.96 -23.59
N CYS A 214 13.80 -12.29 -23.71
CA CYS A 214 13.24 -12.90 -24.91
C CYS A 214 12.67 -11.85 -25.86
N LYS A 215 12.89 -12.06 -27.17
CA LYS A 215 12.49 -11.12 -28.22
C LYS A 215 11.81 -11.85 -29.36
N SER A 216 10.83 -11.25 -30.05
CA SER A 216 10.17 -11.92 -31.19
C SER A 216 9.75 -13.35 -30.84
N CYS A 217 9.02 -13.48 -29.73
CA CYS A 217 8.53 -14.75 -29.21
C CYS A 217 7.00 -14.73 -29.06
N PHE A 218 6.38 -15.89 -29.22
CA PHE A 218 4.93 -16.05 -29.12
C PHE A 218 4.56 -17.33 -28.36
N GLY A 219 3.67 -17.22 -27.38
CA GLY A 219 3.20 -18.39 -26.61
C GLY A 219 4.34 -19.10 -25.87
N CYS A 220 5.30 -18.36 -25.33
CA CYS A 220 6.56 -18.92 -24.82
C CYS A 220 6.66 -18.85 -23.29
N ILE A 221 7.16 -19.93 -22.69
CA ILE A 221 7.13 -20.16 -21.24
C ILE A 221 8.52 -20.56 -20.74
N ASN A 222 8.97 -19.98 -19.62
CA ASN A 222 10.25 -20.29 -18.96
C ASN A 222 11.51 -20.12 -19.85
N LEU A 223 11.45 -19.28 -20.90
CA LEU A 223 12.58 -19.07 -21.80
C LEU A 223 13.50 -17.94 -21.32
N ILE A 224 14.81 -18.13 -21.54
CA ILE A 224 15.85 -17.15 -21.20
C ILE A 224 16.70 -16.86 -22.45
N ASN A 225 16.81 -15.58 -22.81
CA ASN A 225 17.63 -15.05 -23.91
C ASN A 225 17.38 -15.79 -25.24
N LYS A 226 16.10 -15.88 -25.64
CA LYS A 226 15.65 -16.54 -26.88
C LYS A 226 15.02 -15.54 -27.86
N GLU A 227 15.21 -15.81 -29.15
CA GLU A 227 14.58 -15.07 -30.24
C GLU A 227 13.93 -16.04 -31.25
N PHE A 228 12.85 -15.61 -31.90
CA PHE A 228 12.11 -16.39 -32.92
C PHE A 228 11.59 -17.74 -32.41
N HIS A 229 10.94 -17.74 -31.23
CA HIS A 229 10.28 -18.92 -30.69
C HIS A 229 8.76 -18.80 -30.78
N PHE A 230 8.09 -19.88 -31.19
CA PHE A 230 6.65 -19.98 -31.27
C PHE A 230 6.21 -21.25 -30.54
N LEU A 231 5.38 -21.12 -29.50
CA LEU A 231 4.98 -22.23 -28.62
C LEU A 231 6.17 -23.04 -28.08
N ASN A 232 7.14 -22.32 -27.48
CA ASN A 232 8.43 -22.83 -26.98
C ASN A 232 9.40 -23.44 -28.01
N GLU A 233 9.01 -23.63 -29.27
CA GLU A 233 9.87 -24.16 -30.33
C GLU A 233 10.63 -23.05 -31.07
N LYS A 234 11.89 -23.30 -31.43
CA LYS A 234 12.71 -22.35 -32.21
C LYS A 234 12.43 -22.47 -33.71
N TYR A 235 12.27 -21.34 -34.37
CA TYR A 235 12.12 -21.23 -35.82
C TYR A 235 13.22 -20.34 -36.44
N SER A 236 13.36 -20.36 -37.77
CA SER A 236 14.00 -19.25 -38.48
C SER A 236 13.13 -17.98 -38.38
N LYS A 237 13.70 -16.82 -38.73
CA LYS A 237 12.97 -15.55 -38.70
C LYS A 237 11.79 -15.56 -39.68
N GLU A 238 12.02 -16.13 -40.87
CA GLU A 238 11.05 -16.21 -41.96
C GLU A 238 9.88 -17.13 -41.57
N GLU A 239 10.17 -18.32 -41.04
CA GLU A 239 9.14 -19.25 -40.53
C GLU A 239 8.38 -18.67 -39.34
N TYR A 240 9.06 -17.98 -38.42
CA TYR A 240 8.42 -17.31 -37.29
C TYR A 240 7.42 -16.25 -37.77
N LEU A 241 7.80 -15.41 -38.75
CA LEU A 241 6.90 -14.40 -39.30
C LEU A 241 5.67 -14.99 -39.99
N GLU A 242 5.78 -16.15 -40.64
CA GLU A 242 4.60 -16.86 -41.17
C GLU A 242 3.74 -17.49 -40.06
N LYS A 243 4.36 -18.07 -39.02
CA LYS A 243 3.63 -18.60 -37.85
C LYS A 243 2.79 -17.51 -37.17
N ILE A 244 3.35 -16.32 -36.96
CA ILE A 244 2.64 -15.19 -36.35
C ILE A 244 1.44 -14.74 -37.19
N LYS A 245 1.55 -14.71 -38.53
CA LYS A 245 0.40 -14.39 -39.41
C LYS A 245 -0.75 -15.39 -39.27
N SER A 246 -0.46 -16.64 -38.93
CA SER A 246 -1.46 -17.70 -38.70
C SER A 246 -2.06 -17.70 -37.28
N ALA A 247 -1.43 -17.02 -36.31
CA ALA A 247 -1.81 -17.05 -34.90
C ALA A 247 -2.86 -15.99 -34.50
N LYS A 248 -3.69 -15.52 -35.45
CA LYS A 248 -4.67 -14.43 -35.21
C LYS A 248 -5.77 -14.79 -34.22
N ASP A 249 -6.17 -16.06 -34.23
CA ASP A 249 -7.28 -16.57 -33.42
C ASP A 249 -6.80 -17.18 -32.09
N PHE A 250 -5.49 -17.10 -31.79
CA PHE A 250 -4.92 -17.64 -30.56
C PHE A 250 -5.26 -16.73 -29.37
N SER A 251 -5.93 -17.31 -28.38
CA SER A 251 -6.58 -16.61 -27.27
C SER A 251 -5.80 -16.69 -25.95
N ILE A 252 -6.26 -15.96 -24.94
CA ILE A 252 -5.76 -16.07 -23.56
C ILE A 252 -6.08 -17.48 -23.01
N GLU A 253 -7.22 -18.04 -23.39
CA GLU A 253 -7.66 -19.39 -23.04
C GLU A 253 -6.71 -20.44 -23.63
N ASP A 254 -6.34 -20.33 -24.91
CA ASP A 254 -5.34 -21.20 -25.55
C ASP A 254 -3.98 -21.11 -24.84
N PHE A 255 -3.56 -19.90 -24.47
CA PHE A 255 -2.32 -19.71 -23.72
C PHE A 255 -2.40 -20.33 -22.33
N SER A 256 -3.52 -20.17 -21.62
CA SER A 256 -3.76 -20.75 -20.30
C SER A 256 -3.70 -22.29 -20.33
N GLU A 257 -4.31 -22.93 -21.34
CA GLU A 257 -4.20 -24.39 -21.53
C GLU A 257 -2.78 -24.82 -21.98
N PHE A 258 -2.07 -23.98 -22.73
CA PHE A 258 -0.67 -24.25 -23.10
C PHE A 258 0.27 -24.18 -21.88
N VAL A 259 0.07 -23.19 -21.00
CA VAL A 259 0.85 -22.98 -19.78
C VAL A 259 0.89 -24.21 -18.87
N LYS A 260 -0.25 -24.91 -18.71
CA LYS A 260 -0.38 -26.12 -17.86
C LYS A 260 0.54 -27.28 -18.26
N LYS A 261 1.14 -27.24 -19.46
CA LYS A 261 2.07 -28.27 -19.97
C LYS A 261 3.50 -28.10 -19.45
N PHE A 262 3.80 -27.00 -18.78
CA PHE A 262 5.14 -26.61 -18.35
C PHE A 262 5.28 -26.59 -16.82
N PRO A 263 6.49 -26.82 -16.27
CA PRO A 263 6.71 -26.67 -14.85
C PRO A 263 6.53 -25.22 -14.41
N HIS A 264 5.81 -25.03 -13.30
CA HIS A 264 5.66 -23.73 -12.65
C HIS A 264 6.72 -23.56 -11.55
N LYS A 265 7.16 -22.32 -11.34
CA LYS A 265 7.95 -21.97 -10.14
C LYS A 265 7.09 -22.18 -8.89
N PHE A 266 7.71 -22.70 -7.82
CA PHE A 266 7.09 -22.74 -6.49
C PHE A 266 7.01 -21.34 -5.86
N ILE A 267 8.03 -20.50 -6.09
CA ILE A 267 8.12 -19.12 -5.63
C ILE A 267 8.72 -18.28 -6.78
N ASN A 268 8.13 -17.12 -7.06
CA ASN A 268 8.78 -16.01 -7.75
C ASN A 268 9.66 -15.26 -6.74
N GLY A 269 10.95 -15.10 -7.02
CA GLY A 269 11.87 -14.40 -6.13
C GLY A 269 13.31 -14.86 -6.25
N ASP A 270 14.25 -14.04 -5.77
CA ASP A 270 15.68 -14.35 -5.76
C ASP A 270 16.38 -14.03 -4.42
N ASN A 271 17.41 -14.81 -4.08
CA ASN A 271 18.33 -14.57 -2.96
C ASN A 271 17.70 -14.41 -1.54
N ASN A 272 16.82 -15.33 -1.12
CA ASN A 272 16.13 -15.26 0.18
C ASN A 272 16.61 -16.32 1.20
N GLU A 273 16.63 -15.98 2.49
CA GLU A 273 16.96 -16.88 3.60
C GLU A 273 15.88 -16.84 4.72
N ASN A 274 15.39 -18.00 5.18
CA ASN A 274 14.39 -18.11 6.25
C ASN A 274 13.12 -17.28 6.04
N CYS A 275 12.61 -17.22 4.81
CA CYS A 275 11.43 -16.43 4.42
C CYS A 275 10.26 -17.31 3.99
N THR A 276 9.02 -16.84 4.20
CA THR A 276 7.80 -17.46 3.68
C THR A 276 7.00 -16.44 2.85
N GLY A 277 6.73 -16.71 1.58
CA GLY A 277 5.99 -15.79 0.71
C GLY A 277 6.25 -15.98 -0.78
N ASN A 278 5.71 -15.07 -1.60
CA ASN A 278 5.93 -14.98 -3.04
C ASN A 278 6.46 -13.58 -3.42
N TYR A 279 7.05 -13.43 -4.61
CA TYR A 279 7.68 -12.19 -5.11
C TYR A 279 8.68 -11.53 -4.14
N LEU A 280 9.37 -12.34 -3.32
CA LEU A 280 10.37 -11.87 -2.35
C LEU A 280 11.75 -11.82 -2.99
N ASN A 281 12.48 -10.72 -2.83
CA ASN A 281 13.84 -10.58 -3.36
C ASN A 281 14.79 -10.08 -2.27
N HIS A 282 15.95 -10.74 -2.11
CA HIS A 282 17.02 -10.37 -1.16
C HIS A 282 16.60 -10.26 0.32
N CYS A 283 15.60 -11.03 0.78
CA CYS A 283 15.02 -10.93 2.12
C CYS A 283 15.59 -11.95 3.13
N GLN A 284 15.59 -11.59 4.42
CA GLN A 284 16.03 -12.47 5.53
C GLN A 284 15.01 -12.47 6.70
N ASN A 285 14.72 -13.65 7.26
CA ASN A 285 13.85 -13.83 8.45
C ASN A 285 12.43 -13.22 8.34
N SER A 286 11.84 -13.15 7.14
CA SER A 286 10.57 -12.45 6.90
C SER A 286 9.37 -13.40 6.80
N THR A 287 8.36 -13.20 7.65
CA THR A 287 7.16 -14.07 7.72
C THR A 287 5.97 -13.44 6.98
N PHE A 288 5.91 -13.71 5.67
CA PHE A 288 5.06 -13.07 4.67
C PHE A 288 5.40 -11.55 4.55
N CYS A 289 5.53 -10.97 3.35
CA CYS A 289 4.42 -10.41 2.55
C CYS A 289 4.99 -9.56 1.36
N PHE A 290 4.19 -9.35 0.30
CA PHE A 290 4.59 -9.10 -1.12
C PHE A 290 4.11 -7.73 -1.66
N ASP A 291 4.61 -7.16 -2.76
CA ASP A 291 5.71 -7.55 -3.65
C ASP A 291 6.91 -6.64 -3.35
N SER A 292 7.93 -7.21 -2.71
CA SER A 292 8.70 -6.48 -1.69
C SER A 292 10.22 -6.42 -1.92
N SER A 293 10.82 -5.35 -1.40
CA SER A 293 12.24 -5.11 -1.15
C SER A 293 12.34 -4.25 0.14
N ASN A 294 13.31 -4.34 1.04
CA ASN A 294 14.58 -5.08 1.08
C ASN A 294 14.73 -5.70 2.50
N LEU A 295 13.70 -6.43 2.92
CA LEU A 295 13.29 -6.56 4.32
C LEU A 295 14.18 -7.50 5.17
N ARG A 296 14.28 -7.19 6.47
CA ARG A 296 14.93 -8.04 7.50
C ARG A 296 14.12 -8.04 8.80
N ASP A 297 13.91 -9.23 9.37
CA ASP A 297 13.25 -9.45 10.67
C ASP A 297 11.78 -8.95 10.76
N CYS A 298 11.02 -9.00 9.65
CA CYS A 298 9.64 -8.46 9.53
C CYS A 298 8.53 -9.52 9.59
N LYS A 299 7.30 -9.09 9.92
CA LYS A 299 6.07 -9.86 9.71
C LYS A 299 4.92 -8.98 9.20
N PHE A 300 4.09 -9.49 8.28
CA PHE A 300 2.79 -8.92 7.87
C PHE A 300 2.77 -7.56 7.10
N VAL A 301 3.43 -7.43 5.94
CA VAL A 301 3.58 -6.17 5.13
C VAL A 301 3.40 -6.27 3.58
N PHE A 302 2.39 -5.65 2.94
CA PHE A 302 2.22 -5.64 1.46
C PHE A 302 1.96 -4.25 0.84
N ASN A 303 2.68 -3.69 -0.13
CA ASN A 303 4.02 -3.96 -0.66
C ASN A 303 5.03 -2.91 -0.14
N CYS A 304 6.32 -3.06 -0.47
CA CYS A 304 7.34 -2.03 -0.19
C CYS A 304 8.60 -2.13 -1.07
N GLU A 305 9.36 -1.03 -1.24
CA GLU A 305 10.73 -1.10 -1.81
C GLU A 305 11.88 -0.72 -0.83
N LYS A 306 11.60 -0.51 0.47
CA LYS A 306 12.59 -0.57 1.57
C LYS A 306 11.95 -0.50 2.97
N ILE A 307 12.36 -1.34 3.93
CA ILE A 307 12.39 -1.07 5.40
C ILE A 307 13.22 -2.16 6.12
N LYS A 308 13.74 -1.88 7.34
CA LYS A 308 14.16 -2.95 8.28
C LYS A 308 12.90 -3.56 8.94
N ASP A 309 12.81 -3.67 10.26
CA ASP A 309 11.72 -4.38 10.96
C ASP A 309 10.42 -3.54 11.03
N GLY A 310 9.27 -4.21 10.79
CA GLY A 310 7.91 -3.65 10.86
C GLY A 310 6.85 -4.77 10.93
N TYR A 311 5.74 -4.47 11.60
CA TYR A 311 4.67 -5.38 12.07
C TYR A 311 3.30 -4.65 12.04
N ASP A 312 2.88 -3.94 11.03
CA ASP A 312 2.16 -4.55 9.92
C ASP A 312 1.76 -3.34 9.03
N ILE A 313 1.92 -3.42 7.70
CA ILE A 313 1.84 -2.26 6.79
C ILE A 313 1.18 -2.65 5.47
N ASP A 314 0.24 -1.88 4.93
CA ASP A 314 -0.43 -2.23 3.65
C ASP A 314 -0.31 -1.16 2.50
N THR A 315 0.76 -0.34 2.47
CA THR A 315 1.66 -0.05 1.30
C THR A 315 2.76 0.99 1.64
N TYR A 316 3.91 0.95 0.97
CA TYR A 316 4.99 1.96 1.08
C TYR A 316 5.86 2.15 -0.19
N GLY A 317 6.22 3.39 -0.55
CA GLY A 317 7.05 3.73 -1.73
C GLY A 317 8.32 4.56 -1.41
N GLY A 318 9.52 3.97 -1.59
CA GLY A 318 10.79 4.46 -1.01
C GLY A 318 11.76 5.28 -1.89
N ILE A 319 12.77 5.91 -1.24
CA ILE A 319 14.24 5.94 -1.51
C ILE A 319 14.96 6.63 -0.32
N GLU A 320 14.66 6.37 0.94
CA GLU A 320 15.05 5.10 1.52
C GLU A 320 14.83 5.13 3.05
N GLY A 321 13.61 4.93 3.54
CA GLY A 321 13.43 4.69 4.98
C GLY A 321 12.01 4.38 5.43
N ALA A 322 11.89 3.29 6.19
CA ALA A 322 11.06 3.16 7.38
C ALA A 322 11.81 2.21 8.36
N GLU A 323 11.59 2.30 9.67
CA GLU A 323 11.99 1.30 10.70
C GLU A 323 10.97 1.30 11.88
N LEU A 324 10.93 0.20 12.65
CA LEU A 324 9.94 -0.21 13.68
C LEU A 324 8.56 0.48 13.61
N VAL A 325 7.66 -0.10 12.82
CA VAL A 325 6.27 0.34 12.65
C VAL A 325 5.33 -0.79 13.07
N TYR A 326 4.30 -0.55 13.90
CA TYR A 326 3.37 -1.58 14.39
C TYR A 326 1.91 -1.22 14.08
N GLU A 327 1.49 -1.14 12.80
CA GLU A 327 0.11 -0.98 12.24
C GLU A 327 -0.12 0.35 11.49
N CYS A 328 -0.06 0.33 10.16
CA CYS A 328 -0.37 1.51 9.34
C CYS A 328 -0.94 1.22 7.93
N HIS A 329 -1.49 2.25 7.29
CA HIS A 329 -1.92 2.23 5.90
C HIS A 329 -2.06 3.66 5.33
N SER A 330 -1.19 4.24 4.51
CA SER A 330 0.08 3.78 3.94
C SER A 330 1.16 4.86 4.19
N VAL A 331 2.40 4.64 3.74
CA VAL A 331 3.55 5.48 4.19
C VAL A 331 4.54 5.82 3.07
N GLY A 332 4.96 7.09 3.00
CA GLY A 332 5.98 7.59 2.07
C GLY A 332 7.38 7.82 2.66
N ARG A 333 8.31 8.30 1.82
CA ARG A 333 9.77 8.24 2.02
C ARG A 333 10.30 8.77 3.38
N GLY A 334 10.99 7.90 4.13
CA GLY A 334 12.01 8.29 5.13
C GLY A 334 11.66 8.13 6.61
N SER A 335 10.74 7.22 6.98
CA SER A 335 10.11 7.16 8.31
C SER A 335 10.93 6.48 9.43
N PHE A 336 10.60 6.82 10.69
CA PHE A 336 11.10 6.25 11.97
C PHE A 336 10.30 6.88 13.14
N ASN A 337 9.65 6.23 14.12
CA ASN A 337 9.03 4.90 14.24
C ASN A 337 7.51 5.13 14.41
N VAL A 338 6.62 4.17 14.09
CA VAL A 338 5.17 4.50 13.89
C VAL A 338 4.17 3.51 14.50
N ALA A 339 3.21 4.02 15.28
CA ALA A 339 2.16 3.25 15.98
C ALA A 339 1.01 4.19 16.41
N PHE A 340 -0.13 4.35 15.71
CA PHE A 340 -0.81 3.55 14.69
C PHE A 340 -1.50 4.52 13.70
N GLY A 341 -1.46 4.34 12.37
CA GLY A 341 -1.69 5.48 11.43
C GLY A 341 -2.31 5.21 10.05
N ASN A 342 -2.98 6.23 9.48
CA ASN A 342 -3.56 6.26 8.12
C ASN A 342 -3.92 7.71 7.75
N ASN A 343 -3.43 8.38 6.71
CA ASN A 343 -2.39 8.07 5.69
C ASN A 343 -1.25 9.15 5.72
N VAL A 344 0.00 8.84 5.31
CA VAL A 344 1.16 9.74 5.56
C VAL A 344 2.23 9.74 4.45
N TYR A 345 2.49 10.90 3.82
CA TYR A 345 3.29 10.93 2.57
C TYR A 345 4.75 11.42 2.62
N GLN A 346 5.18 12.30 3.53
CA GLN A 346 6.62 12.55 3.80
C GLN A 346 6.86 13.48 5.03
N GLY A 347 8.02 13.32 5.68
CA GLY A 347 8.54 14.29 6.65
C GLY A 347 7.96 14.29 8.08
N LEU A 348 7.38 13.18 8.57
CA LEU A 348 6.90 13.07 9.95
C LEU A 348 7.99 12.62 10.95
N THR A 349 7.86 13.07 12.21
CA THR A 349 8.62 12.56 13.35
C THR A 349 7.75 12.59 14.62
N ASN A 350 7.78 11.54 15.44
CA ASN A 350 7.01 11.43 16.69
C ASN A 350 5.49 11.69 16.52
N ALA A 351 4.85 10.96 15.61
CA ALA A 351 3.42 11.09 15.31
C ALA A 351 2.64 9.84 15.74
N PHE A 352 1.54 10.03 16.46
CA PHE A 352 0.70 8.94 17.00
C PHE A 352 -0.77 9.25 16.70
N TYR A 353 -1.53 8.27 16.17
CA TYR A 353 -2.96 8.41 15.85
C TYR A 353 -3.28 9.59 14.90
N CYS A 354 -2.51 9.75 13.82
CA CYS A 354 -2.65 10.87 12.87
C CYS A 354 -3.25 10.45 11.52
N ASP A 355 -3.92 11.40 10.86
CA ASP A 355 -4.61 11.23 9.57
C ASP A 355 -4.32 12.46 8.69
N ASN A 356 -3.63 12.25 7.55
CA ASN A 356 -3.33 13.27 6.54
C ASN A 356 -2.56 14.51 7.05
N CYS A 357 -1.49 14.29 7.82
CA CYS A 357 -0.73 15.37 8.49
C CYS A 357 0.72 15.54 8.01
N ALA A 358 0.98 15.85 6.74
CA ALA A 358 2.37 15.85 6.24
C ALA A 358 3.26 16.98 6.84
N ASN A 359 4.58 16.79 6.79
CA ASN A 359 5.59 17.76 7.22
C ASN A 359 5.49 18.27 8.69
N SER A 360 4.84 17.50 9.58
CA SER A 360 4.62 17.88 10.99
C SER A 360 5.48 17.06 11.96
N LYS A 361 5.67 17.51 13.20
CA LYS A 361 6.43 16.75 14.21
C LYS A 361 5.92 16.89 15.63
N ASP A 362 6.13 15.86 16.45
CA ASP A 362 5.70 15.84 17.86
C ASP A 362 4.19 16.13 17.98
N ILE A 363 3.38 15.21 17.45
CA ILE A 363 1.92 15.34 17.36
C ILE A 363 1.19 14.09 17.88
N PHE A 364 0.00 14.28 18.46
CA PHE A 364 -0.81 13.20 19.01
C PHE A 364 -2.29 13.37 18.65
N GLY A 365 -2.79 12.52 17.77
CA GLY A 365 -4.22 12.27 17.65
C GLY A 365 -5.02 13.21 16.74
N CYS A 366 -4.47 13.83 15.69
CA CYS A 366 -5.25 14.83 14.96
C CYS A 366 -4.88 15.12 13.51
N ILE A 367 -5.93 15.58 12.79
CA ILE A 367 -6.28 15.51 11.36
C ILE A 367 -6.69 16.92 10.91
N SER A 368 -6.27 17.57 9.81
CA SER A 368 -5.26 17.23 8.80
C SER A 368 -4.26 18.42 8.77
N MET A 369 -3.09 18.33 9.42
CA MET A 369 -2.19 19.48 9.62
C MET A 369 -0.96 19.45 8.71
N HIS A 370 -0.53 20.61 8.21
CA HIS A 370 0.74 20.77 7.49
C HIS A 370 1.68 21.75 8.19
N HIS A 371 2.94 21.34 8.40
CA HIS A 371 3.98 22.10 9.11
C HIS A 371 3.73 22.42 10.60
N ALA A 372 2.93 21.59 11.28
CA ALA A 372 2.60 21.77 12.71
C ALA A 372 3.62 21.12 13.66
N LYS A 373 3.66 21.62 14.91
CA LYS A 373 4.42 21.02 16.02
C LYS A 373 3.70 21.15 17.36
N PHE A 374 3.89 20.17 18.25
CA PHE A 374 3.36 20.15 19.63
C PHE A 374 1.83 20.29 19.68
N CYS A 375 1.14 19.46 18.88
CA CYS A 375 -0.32 19.53 18.73
C CYS A 375 -1.03 18.26 19.23
N ILE A 376 -2.20 18.46 19.83
CA ILE A 376 -3.13 17.41 20.27
C ILE A 376 -4.55 17.84 19.87
N LEU A 377 -5.33 16.97 19.21
CA LEU A 377 -6.70 17.28 18.74
C LEU A 377 -6.79 18.63 17.98
N ASN A 378 -5.84 18.88 17.05
CA ASN A 378 -5.61 20.12 16.29
C ASN A 378 -5.30 21.38 17.11
N LYS A 379 -5.24 21.30 18.43
CA LYS A 379 -4.82 22.42 19.28
C LYS A 379 -3.31 22.39 19.48
N GLN A 380 -2.66 23.54 19.31
CA GLN A 380 -1.23 23.70 19.55
C GLN A 380 -0.96 24.11 21.01
N TYR A 381 0.13 23.60 21.58
CA TYR A 381 0.56 23.83 22.95
C TYR A 381 2.03 24.25 22.99
N SER A 382 2.52 24.76 24.13
CA SER A 382 3.97 24.80 24.36
C SER A 382 4.53 23.38 24.49
N GLU A 383 5.83 23.21 24.26
CA GLU A 383 6.51 21.91 24.34
C GLU A 383 6.32 21.22 25.71
N GLU A 384 6.36 22.01 26.78
CA GLU A 384 6.21 21.54 28.16
C GLU A 384 4.77 21.12 28.50
N GLU A 385 3.78 21.85 27.99
CA GLU A 385 2.36 21.50 28.12
C GLU A 385 2.05 20.25 27.29
N TYR A 386 2.54 20.19 26.04
CA TYR A 386 2.39 19.05 25.14
C TYR A 386 2.91 17.76 25.77
N LYS A 387 4.14 17.76 26.30
CA LYS A 387 4.74 16.58 26.95
C LYS A 387 3.88 16.10 28.14
N LYS A 388 3.50 17.02 29.03
CA LYS A 388 2.70 16.72 30.24
C LYS A 388 1.28 16.26 29.90
N LEU A 389 0.65 16.85 28.89
CA LEU A 389 -0.71 16.47 28.46
C LEU A 389 -0.70 15.13 27.72
N ARG A 390 0.25 14.90 26.81
CA ARG A 390 0.44 13.61 26.13
C ARG A 390 0.62 12.47 27.12
N GLU A 391 1.47 12.64 28.14
CA GLU A 391 1.67 11.61 29.18
C GLU A 391 0.37 11.26 29.92
N LYS A 392 -0.41 12.29 30.32
CA LYS A 392 -1.72 12.09 30.95
C LYS A 392 -2.70 11.36 30.04
N ILE A 393 -2.76 11.73 28.75
CA ILE A 393 -3.64 11.09 27.76
C ILE A 393 -3.22 9.63 27.53
N VAL A 394 -1.93 9.33 27.39
CA VAL A 394 -1.44 7.95 27.27
C VAL A 394 -1.81 7.12 28.50
N ASN A 395 -1.68 7.67 29.70
CA ASN A 395 -2.06 6.97 30.94
C ASN A 395 -3.58 6.83 31.11
N HIS A 396 -4.39 7.69 30.49
CA HIS A 396 -5.84 7.55 30.37
C HIS A 396 -6.19 6.43 29.39
N MET A 397 -5.65 6.47 28.17
CA MET A 397 -5.86 5.47 27.13
C MET A 397 -5.40 4.06 27.53
N ARG A 398 -4.39 3.94 28.41
CA ARG A 398 -3.99 2.65 29.02
C ARG A 398 -5.05 2.08 29.97
N LYS A 399 -5.82 2.94 30.66
CA LYS A 399 -6.92 2.52 31.56
C LYS A 399 -8.19 2.17 30.79
N THR A 400 -8.47 2.86 29.68
CA THR A 400 -9.61 2.57 28.80
C THR A 400 -9.34 1.39 27.85
N GLY A 401 -8.08 0.97 27.68
CA GLY A 401 -7.68 -0.11 26.79
C GLY A 401 -7.54 0.31 25.32
N GLU A 402 -7.46 1.62 25.05
CA GLU A 402 -7.31 2.20 23.71
C GLU A 402 -5.83 2.36 23.30
N TYR A 403 -4.91 2.53 24.25
CA TYR A 403 -3.51 2.70 23.93
C TYR A 403 -2.92 1.37 23.46
N GLY A 404 -2.50 1.29 22.19
CA GLY A 404 -2.01 0.04 21.57
C GLY A 404 -2.86 -0.44 20.39
N GLU A 405 -3.99 0.21 20.12
CA GLU A 405 -4.98 -0.25 19.15
C GLU A 405 -5.03 0.65 17.91
N PHE A 406 -5.08 0.05 16.71
CA PHE A 406 -5.38 0.79 15.46
C PHE A 406 -6.79 1.43 15.52
N PHE A 407 -7.05 2.43 14.67
CA PHE A 407 -8.35 3.09 14.64
C PHE A 407 -9.52 2.09 14.49
N PRO A 408 -10.65 2.28 15.23
CA PRO A 408 -11.84 1.45 15.07
C PRO A 408 -12.34 1.46 13.63
N ALA A 409 -12.69 0.29 13.09
CA ALA A 409 -13.29 0.21 11.76
C ALA A 409 -14.56 1.09 11.68
N SER A 410 -15.38 1.12 12.73
CA SER A 410 -16.63 1.88 12.85
C SER A 410 -16.54 3.40 12.70
N ILE A 411 -15.33 3.99 12.71
CA ILE A 411 -15.13 5.44 12.48
C ILE A 411 -14.40 5.73 11.16
N SER A 412 -14.13 4.71 10.34
CA SER A 412 -13.62 4.86 8.98
C SER A 412 -14.55 5.69 8.09
N PRO A 413 -14.02 6.57 7.22
CA PRO A 413 -14.79 7.29 6.21
C PRO A 413 -15.38 6.41 5.09
N PHE A 414 -15.05 5.11 5.05
CA PHE A 414 -15.47 4.18 3.99
C PHE A 414 -16.42 3.07 4.50
N ASN A 415 -17.03 3.25 5.67
CA ASN A 415 -18.04 2.33 6.21
C ASN A 415 -19.33 2.35 5.38
N GLY A 416 -19.86 1.16 5.08
CA GLY A 416 -21.15 1.00 4.38
C GLY A 416 -21.01 0.70 2.88
N ASP A 417 -19.91 1.12 2.26
CA ASP A 417 -19.64 0.97 0.82
C ASP A 417 -19.45 -0.48 0.31
N GLY A 418 -19.67 -1.50 1.14
CA GLY A 418 -19.24 -2.87 0.86
C GLY A 418 -17.71 -2.96 0.66
N GLY A 419 -16.96 -2.07 1.34
CA GLY A 419 -15.55 -1.78 1.07
C GLY A 419 -14.66 -3.03 1.02
N ASN A 420 -14.07 -3.26 -0.14
CA ASN A 420 -13.04 -4.24 -0.52
C ASN A 420 -13.13 -5.72 -0.07
N PHE A 421 -14.00 -6.13 0.85
CA PHE A 421 -14.11 -7.53 1.31
C PHE A 421 -14.43 -8.52 0.17
N ASN A 422 -15.10 -8.07 -0.89
CA ASN A 422 -15.34 -8.87 -2.10
C ASN A 422 -14.28 -8.68 -3.20
N SER A 423 -13.62 -7.52 -3.31
CA SER A 423 -12.58 -7.30 -4.34
C SER A 423 -11.24 -7.95 -3.97
N ILE A 424 -10.94 -8.12 -2.68
CA ILE A 424 -9.78 -8.88 -2.21
C ILE A 424 -9.83 -10.33 -2.73
N LYS A 425 -11.02 -10.94 -2.87
CA LYS A 425 -11.17 -12.28 -3.47
C LYS A 425 -10.84 -12.33 -4.97
N SER A 426 -10.89 -11.21 -5.69
CA SER A 426 -10.59 -11.12 -7.13
C SER A 426 -9.18 -10.58 -7.44
N ILE A 427 -8.38 -10.25 -6.42
CA ILE A 427 -6.99 -9.76 -6.59
C ILE A 427 -5.96 -10.90 -6.38
N PHE A 428 -6.37 -12.04 -5.81
CA PHE A 428 -5.49 -13.15 -5.41
C PHE A 428 -5.93 -14.52 -5.96
N ILE A 429 -6.42 -14.58 -7.19
CA ILE A 429 -6.69 -15.81 -7.96
C ILE A 429 -6.00 -15.71 -9.31
#